data_AF-A0A5C8AGS3-F1
#
_entry.id   AF-A0A5C8AGS3-F1
#
_cell.length_a   1.000
_cell.length_b   1.000
_cell.length_c   1.000
_cell.angle_alpha   90.00
_cell.angle_beta   90.00
_cell.angle_gamma   90.00
#
_symmetry.space_group_name_H-M   'P 1'
#
loop_
_entity.id
_entity.type
_entity.pdbx_description
1 polymer ?
#
loop_
_entity_poly.entity_id
_entity_poly.type
_entity_poly.pdbx_seq_one_letter_code
_entity_poly.pdbx_strand_id
1 'polypeptide(L)'
;MKKCRYSETKRINFEKKFIIILKGKIYIQDWKAYKPYNGHSASDLFYLKVANEVNDELIFYFGSIFESDIDPHLFSCFITSYFEDVISKTRIFDTFRKKHQEMYGKKMPFFDCNDAYLDDEINPEDIAFLTWYFINTSSKDRVIHPNIELLLKIANDIIDVFDRHYEYAPENTVLQSCYTLEIKDDFIDQFFEIRKLMEKLFLESYLFIPDIGQRYSEKLEEIKDVEQLEYISQLLYAVTTEFILNQKTRLLHLRSNELVAEYLGKEHPLYTSISSISVMLQGNFVVEEIDNNYLFLNHLASDKKISLVKKSYNNPTITKNQAINIGLIRFNNEWIHVGISYNINVSESMIAEERNDFYKSILFNSVFKDEDLIHENLCLQQKAFYRITDEKDYIFLKESEINQFLEDLKIASSHPERAKKFISEIDKNEENVFTLFFNPKSGIEVLENIQGAFLEENNQFLTKKNSKTDFPYLFLSDNASIEIVQYCLKQFKNKIPFFNLNDRDIYLSNLDFSLRFFKPNNYLSEPSLKFIK
;
A
#
# COMPACT_ATOMS: atom_id res chain seq x y z
N MET A 1 38.14 18.61 3.27
CA MET A 1 38.12 17.64 4.39
C MET A 1 37.28 18.12 5.59
N LYS A 2 35.98 18.40 5.40
CA LYS A 2 35.04 18.79 6.49
C LYS A 2 33.67 18.09 6.37
N LYS A 3 33.60 16.91 5.73
CA LYS A 3 32.36 16.11 5.56
C LYS A 3 32.28 14.82 6.42
N CYS A 4 33.23 14.53 7.31
CA CYS A 4 33.22 13.26 8.10
C CYS A 4 32.81 13.35 9.57
N ARG A 5 32.92 14.49 10.27
CA ARG A 5 32.65 14.51 11.73
C ARG A 5 31.17 14.63 12.11
N TYR A 6 30.32 15.14 11.23
CA TYR A 6 28.89 15.35 11.53
C TYR A 6 28.07 14.05 11.37
N SER A 7 28.45 13.16 10.44
CA SER A 7 27.84 11.84 10.26
C SER A 7 28.29 10.83 11.33
N GLU A 8 29.57 10.83 11.71
CA GLU A 8 30.10 9.96 12.77
C GLU A 8 29.46 10.26 14.13
N THR A 9 29.25 11.52 14.47
CA THR A 9 28.64 11.90 15.76
C THR A 9 27.15 11.48 15.84
N LYS A 10 26.39 11.61 14.73
CA LYS A 10 25.01 11.11 14.66
C LYS A 10 24.96 9.59 14.77
N ARG A 11 25.85 8.89 14.07
CA ARG A 11 25.96 7.43 14.11
C ARG A 11 26.30 6.91 15.51
N ILE A 12 27.28 7.49 16.19
CA ILE A 12 27.66 7.12 17.56
C ILE A 12 26.50 7.36 18.55
N ASN A 13 25.76 8.46 18.39
CA ASN A 13 24.59 8.74 19.23
C ASN A 13 23.42 7.78 18.94
N PHE A 14 23.25 7.38 17.68
CA PHE A 14 22.26 6.39 17.28
C PHE A 14 22.60 5.00 17.81
N GLU A 15 23.85 4.54 17.63
CA GLU A 15 24.34 3.27 18.18
C GLU A 15 24.20 3.22 19.71
N LYS A 16 24.48 4.33 20.43
CA LYS A 16 24.23 4.41 21.88
C LYS A 16 22.75 4.35 22.23
N LYS A 17 21.88 5.06 21.49
CA LYS A 17 20.42 5.02 21.70
C LYS A 17 19.87 3.62 21.42
N PHE A 18 20.34 2.97 20.36
CA PHE A 18 19.99 1.62 19.99
C PHE A 18 20.39 0.62 21.07
N ILE A 19 21.62 0.69 21.61
CA ILE A 19 22.04 -0.16 22.74
C ILE A 19 21.19 0.07 24.00
N ILE A 20 20.75 1.30 24.26
CA ILE A 20 19.85 1.60 25.37
C ILE A 20 18.47 0.99 25.15
N ILE A 21 17.92 1.08 23.93
CA ILE A 21 16.64 0.47 23.57
C ILE A 21 16.74 -1.06 23.64
N LEU A 22 17.78 -1.67 23.06
CA LEU A 22 18.03 -3.11 23.13
C LEU A 22 18.04 -3.69 24.55
N LYS A 23 18.49 -2.90 25.53
CA LYS A 23 18.56 -3.30 26.94
C LYS A 23 17.42 -2.73 27.78
N GLY A 24 16.51 -1.99 27.15
CA GLY A 24 15.37 -1.36 27.78
C GLY A 24 14.28 -2.39 28.09
N LYS A 25 13.37 -2.02 28.99
CA LYS A 25 12.11 -2.73 29.15
C LYS A 25 11.06 -2.13 28.24
N ILE A 26 10.19 -2.97 27.73
CA ILE A 26 8.95 -2.58 27.06
C ILE A 26 7.98 -2.11 28.14
N TYR A 27 7.39 -0.94 27.95
CA TYR A 27 6.38 -0.40 28.85
C TYR A 27 4.97 -0.59 28.29
N ILE A 28 3.98 -0.41 29.17
CA ILE A 28 2.57 -0.58 28.80
C ILE A 28 2.12 0.31 27.64
N GLN A 29 2.75 1.48 27.45
CA GLN A 29 2.44 2.37 26.33
C GLN A 29 2.89 1.76 24.99
N ASP A 30 4.05 1.10 24.96
CA ASP A 30 4.57 0.42 23.77
C ASP A 30 3.67 -0.78 23.40
N TRP A 31 3.25 -1.55 24.40
CA TRP A 31 2.29 -2.65 24.20
C TRP A 31 0.95 -2.16 23.65
N LYS A 32 0.42 -1.09 24.23
CA LYS A 32 -0.86 -0.51 23.83
C LYS A 32 -0.85 0.14 22.45
N ALA A 33 0.32 0.50 21.92
CA ALA A 33 0.43 0.99 20.54
C ALA A 33 -0.02 -0.06 19.50
N TYR A 34 -0.04 -1.35 19.88
CA TYR A 34 -0.50 -2.47 19.05
C TYR A 34 -1.95 -2.90 19.33
N LYS A 35 -2.75 -2.10 20.04
CA LYS A 35 -4.11 -2.47 20.45
C LYS A 35 -5.17 -1.53 19.87
N PRO A 36 -6.31 -2.08 19.41
CA PRO A 36 -7.40 -1.30 18.80
C PRO A 36 -8.34 -0.63 19.82
N TYR A 37 -8.10 -0.80 21.12
CA TYR A 37 -8.98 -0.30 22.18
C TYR A 37 -8.35 0.81 23.01
N ASN A 38 -9.20 1.78 23.37
CA ASN A 38 -8.88 2.81 24.35
C ASN A 38 -9.22 2.29 25.74
N GLY A 39 -8.21 1.95 26.55
CA GLY A 39 -8.42 1.51 27.93
C GLY A 39 -7.43 0.45 28.38
N HIS A 40 -7.85 -0.42 29.28
CA HIS A 40 -7.07 -1.55 29.75
C HIS A 40 -7.86 -2.84 29.58
N SER A 41 -7.21 -3.87 29.07
CA SER A 41 -7.66 -5.25 29.21
C SER A 41 -6.99 -5.88 30.43
N ALA A 42 -7.69 -6.83 31.08
CA ALA A 42 -7.14 -7.56 32.21
C ALA A 42 -5.91 -8.40 31.81
N SER A 43 -5.79 -8.76 30.52
CA SER A 43 -4.67 -9.52 29.98
C SER A 43 -3.46 -8.65 29.59
N ASP A 44 -3.57 -7.32 29.56
CA ASP A 44 -2.50 -6.44 29.04
C ASP A 44 -1.16 -6.65 29.76
N LEU A 45 -1.18 -6.75 31.10
CA LEU A 45 0.03 -6.95 31.89
C LEU A 45 0.64 -8.34 31.68
N PHE A 46 -0.19 -9.34 31.37
CA PHE A 46 0.27 -10.68 31.05
C PHE A 46 1.09 -10.66 29.76
N TYR A 47 0.50 -10.16 28.68
CA TYR A 47 1.18 -10.13 27.39
C TYR A 47 2.34 -9.13 27.34
N LEU A 48 2.28 -8.02 28.09
CA LEU A 48 3.44 -7.14 28.28
C LEU A 48 4.62 -7.89 28.91
N LYS A 49 4.38 -8.78 29.88
CA LYS A 49 5.42 -9.62 30.46
C LYS A 49 6.02 -10.55 29.41
N VAL A 50 5.18 -11.23 28.63
CA VAL A 50 5.64 -12.13 27.55
C VAL A 50 6.46 -11.34 26.52
N ALA A 51 6.02 -10.15 26.12
CA ALA A 51 6.76 -9.30 25.18
C ALA A 51 8.15 -8.91 25.71
N ASN A 52 8.30 -8.65 27.01
CA ASN A 52 9.61 -8.41 27.61
C ASN A 52 10.50 -9.67 27.60
N GLU A 53 9.93 -10.86 27.85
CA GLU A 53 10.69 -12.12 27.76
C GLU A 53 11.14 -12.43 26.32
N VAL A 54 10.28 -12.16 25.33
CA VAL A 54 10.65 -12.23 23.91
C VAL A 54 11.77 -11.25 23.59
N ASN A 55 11.68 -10.01 24.08
CA ASN A 55 12.73 -9.02 23.86
C ASN A 55 14.08 -9.46 24.44
N ASP A 56 14.08 -10.02 25.65
CA ASP A 56 15.28 -10.53 26.32
C ASP A 56 15.96 -11.66 25.50
N GLU A 57 15.17 -12.56 24.91
CA GLU A 57 15.67 -13.64 24.04
C GLU A 57 16.29 -13.07 22.76
N LEU A 58 15.71 -12.00 22.22
CA LEU A 58 16.08 -11.44 20.92
C LEU A 58 17.27 -10.47 20.96
N ILE A 59 17.77 -10.09 22.15
CA ILE A 59 18.88 -9.14 22.31
C ILE A 59 20.08 -9.49 21.42
N PHE A 60 20.42 -10.77 21.31
CA PHE A 60 21.56 -11.19 20.50
C PHE A 60 21.31 -10.93 19.00
N TYR A 61 20.14 -11.28 18.48
CA TYR A 61 19.81 -11.11 17.07
C TYR A 61 19.82 -9.65 16.65
N PHE A 62 19.19 -8.77 17.43
CA PHE A 62 19.19 -7.35 17.11
C PHE A 62 20.54 -6.65 17.38
N GLY A 63 21.35 -7.18 18.30
CA GLY A 63 22.68 -6.65 18.56
C GLY A 63 23.75 -7.09 17.55
N SER A 64 23.53 -8.15 16.77
CA SER A 64 24.57 -8.78 15.94
C SER A 64 24.18 -9.10 14.50
N ILE A 65 22.89 -9.29 14.21
CA ILE A 65 22.39 -9.80 12.94
C ILE A 65 21.49 -8.77 12.25
N PHE A 66 20.57 -8.15 12.99
CA PHE A 66 19.76 -7.06 12.48
C PHE A 66 20.49 -5.72 12.61
N GLU A 67 20.23 -4.83 11.65
CA GLU A 67 20.77 -3.48 11.67
C GLU A 67 20.04 -2.61 12.69
N SER A 68 20.68 -1.51 13.10
CA SER A 68 20.25 -0.63 14.19
C SER A 68 18.91 0.10 13.97
N ASP A 69 18.31 -0.06 12.80
CA ASP A 69 17.15 0.72 12.36
C ASP A 69 15.82 0.00 12.68
N ILE A 70 15.89 -1.26 13.12
CA ILE A 70 14.72 -2.04 13.54
C ILE A 70 14.58 -1.95 15.05
N ASP A 71 13.43 -1.47 15.54
CA ASP A 71 13.19 -1.37 16.97
C ASP A 71 12.80 -2.74 17.56
N PRO A 72 13.64 -3.33 18.44
CA PRO A 72 13.38 -4.64 19.04
C PRO A 72 12.15 -4.65 19.96
N HIS A 73 11.80 -3.51 20.58
CA HIS A 73 10.60 -3.41 21.41
C HIS A 73 9.33 -3.50 20.56
N LEU A 74 9.31 -2.78 19.42
CA LEU A 74 8.19 -2.84 18.49
C LEU A 74 8.02 -4.25 17.91
N PHE A 75 9.12 -4.90 17.54
CA PHE A 75 9.08 -6.28 17.06
C PHE A 75 8.54 -7.24 18.12
N SER A 76 9.01 -7.11 19.37
CA SER A 76 8.57 -7.96 20.48
C SER A 76 7.08 -7.78 20.80
N CYS A 77 6.57 -6.54 20.77
CA CYS A 77 5.14 -6.26 20.87
C CYS A 77 4.34 -6.85 19.70
N PHE A 78 4.85 -6.72 18.48
CA PHE A 78 4.23 -7.23 17.27
C PHE A 78 4.09 -8.76 17.31
N ILE A 79 5.18 -9.49 17.57
CA ILE A 79 5.15 -10.95 17.57
C ILE A 79 4.38 -11.52 18.76
N THR A 80 4.43 -10.85 19.92
CA THR A 80 3.59 -11.23 21.07
C THR A 80 2.11 -10.95 20.80
N SER A 81 1.78 -9.99 19.94
CA SER A 81 0.38 -9.77 19.52
C SER A 81 -0.12 -10.89 18.59
N TYR A 82 0.76 -11.56 17.84
CA TYR A 82 0.40 -12.80 17.13
C TYR A 82 0.09 -13.93 18.13
N PHE A 83 0.88 -14.09 19.19
CA PHE A 83 0.55 -15.03 20.26
C PHE A 83 -0.82 -14.73 20.88
N GLU A 84 -1.09 -13.46 21.19
CA GLU A 84 -2.41 -13.04 21.70
C GLU A 84 -3.55 -13.28 20.68
N ASP A 85 -3.30 -13.10 19.38
CA ASP A 85 -4.26 -13.35 18.30
C ASP A 85 -4.68 -14.82 18.23
N VAL A 86 -3.71 -15.74 18.37
CA VAL A 86 -3.97 -17.19 18.42
C VAL A 86 -4.75 -17.54 19.69
N ILE A 87 -4.26 -17.14 20.87
CA ILE A 87 -4.93 -17.46 22.15
C ILE A 87 -6.34 -16.87 22.22
N SER A 88 -6.49 -15.60 21.83
CA SER A 88 -7.77 -14.90 21.85
C SER A 88 -8.65 -15.23 20.65
N LYS A 89 -8.19 -16.07 19.72
CA LYS A 89 -8.92 -16.48 18.50
C LYS A 89 -9.48 -15.30 17.73
N THR A 90 -8.72 -14.21 17.62
CA THR A 90 -9.14 -13.04 16.83
C THR A 90 -9.00 -13.28 15.35
N ARG A 91 -8.25 -14.31 14.92
CA ARG A 91 -8.17 -14.80 13.53
C ARG A 91 -7.62 -13.78 12.52
N ILE A 92 -6.84 -12.80 12.98
CA ILE A 92 -6.28 -11.76 12.09
C ILE A 92 -5.26 -12.40 11.15
N PHE A 93 -4.28 -13.13 11.69
CA PHE A 93 -3.28 -13.82 10.87
C PHE A 93 -3.86 -15.02 10.11
N ASP A 94 -4.80 -15.75 10.72
CA ASP A 94 -5.53 -16.84 10.06
C ASP A 94 -6.24 -16.37 8.78
N THR A 95 -6.83 -15.17 8.80
CA THR A 95 -7.44 -14.55 7.61
C THR A 95 -6.44 -14.39 6.47
N PHE A 96 -5.23 -13.91 6.77
CA PHE A 96 -4.16 -13.81 5.78
C PHE A 96 -3.73 -15.19 5.27
N ARG A 97 -3.47 -16.16 6.16
CA ARG A 97 -3.05 -17.53 5.77
C ARG A 97 -4.07 -18.19 4.84
N LYS A 98 -5.36 -18.13 5.20
CA LYS A 98 -6.44 -18.71 4.40
C LYS A 98 -6.53 -18.07 3.03
N LYS A 99 -6.40 -16.74 2.95
CA LYS A 99 -6.42 -16.04 1.67
C LYS A 99 -5.19 -16.35 0.82
N HIS A 100 -4.02 -16.43 1.43
CA HIS A 100 -2.79 -16.84 0.74
C HIS A 100 -2.91 -18.28 0.20
N GLN A 101 -3.45 -19.21 0.98
CA GLN A 101 -3.75 -20.59 0.55
C GLN A 101 -4.73 -20.63 -0.62
N GLU A 102 -5.78 -19.82 -0.59
CA GLU A 102 -6.73 -19.71 -1.70
C GLU A 102 -6.05 -19.22 -2.98
N MET A 103 -5.16 -18.22 -2.88
CA MET A 103 -4.52 -17.60 -4.04
C MET A 103 -3.39 -18.44 -4.64
N TYR A 104 -2.60 -19.10 -3.80
CA TYR A 104 -1.33 -19.73 -4.21
C TYR A 104 -1.26 -21.24 -3.95
N GLY A 105 -2.25 -21.82 -3.28
CA GLY A 105 -2.22 -23.23 -2.90
C GLY A 105 -1.21 -23.56 -1.80
N LYS A 106 -0.62 -22.55 -1.15
CA LYS A 106 0.31 -22.67 -0.02
C LYS A 106 -0.13 -21.82 1.16
N LYS A 107 0.11 -22.24 2.40
CA LYS A 107 -0.33 -21.49 3.59
C LYS A 107 0.48 -20.20 3.79
N MET A 108 1.78 -20.25 3.52
CA MET A 108 2.71 -19.13 3.70
C MET A 108 3.56 -18.86 2.45
N PRO A 109 3.99 -17.61 2.23
CA PRO A 109 5.07 -17.28 1.30
C PRO A 109 6.41 -17.86 1.78
N PHE A 110 7.25 -18.30 0.84
CA PHE A 110 8.64 -18.73 1.06
C PHE A 110 8.87 -20.00 1.92
N PHE A 111 7.95 -20.36 2.81
CA PHE A 111 8.06 -21.51 3.72
C PHE A 111 7.16 -22.66 3.26
N ASP A 112 7.68 -23.89 3.35
CA ASP A 112 6.91 -25.10 3.08
C ASP A 112 6.31 -25.65 4.37
N CYS A 113 5.01 -25.44 4.57
CA CYS A 113 4.25 -26.00 5.69
C CYS A 113 4.03 -27.50 5.47
N ASN A 114 4.77 -28.34 6.17
CA ASN A 114 4.71 -29.80 6.05
C ASN A 114 3.59 -30.42 6.94
N ASP A 115 3.56 -31.75 7.04
CA ASP A 115 2.56 -32.50 7.82
C ASP A 115 2.57 -32.18 9.33
N ALA A 116 3.65 -31.58 9.86
CA ALA A 116 3.75 -31.17 11.25
C ALA A 116 3.11 -29.79 11.53
N TYR A 117 2.72 -29.05 10.48
CA TYR A 117 2.08 -27.74 10.63
C TYR A 117 0.62 -27.88 11.09
N LEU A 118 0.27 -27.27 12.22
CA LEU A 118 -1.06 -27.35 12.83
C LEU A 118 -1.77 -26.00 12.74
N ASP A 119 -2.92 -25.95 12.06
CA ASP A 119 -3.61 -24.70 11.72
C ASP A 119 -4.07 -23.86 12.93
N ASP A 120 -4.43 -24.53 14.01
CA ASP A 120 -4.93 -23.91 15.24
C ASP A 120 -3.84 -23.72 16.30
N GLU A 121 -2.57 -23.97 15.97
CA GLU A 121 -1.42 -23.82 16.87
C GLU A 121 -0.40 -22.80 16.33
N ILE A 122 0.63 -22.55 17.13
CA ILE A 122 1.74 -21.68 16.77
C ILE A 122 2.80 -22.52 16.08
N ASN A 123 3.18 -22.09 14.87
CA ASN A 123 4.15 -22.81 14.04
C ASN A 123 5.42 -21.96 13.83
N PRO A 124 6.62 -22.57 13.77
CA PRO A 124 7.85 -21.85 13.46
C PRO A 124 7.79 -21.07 12.14
N GLU A 125 7.11 -21.62 11.13
CA GLU A 125 6.94 -20.98 9.82
C GLU A 125 6.16 -19.67 9.92
N ASP A 126 5.18 -19.58 10.81
CA ASP A 126 4.38 -18.38 11.02
C ASP A 126 5.24 -17.25 11.61
N ILE A 127 6.01 -17.57 12.65
CA ILE A 127 6.89 -16.61 13.30
C ILE A 127 8.04 -16.20 12.38
N ALA A 128 8.61 -17.14 11.62
CA ALA A 128 9.66 -16.87 10.64
C ALA A 128 9.14 -15.92 9.55
N PHE A 129 7.93 -16.14 9.04
CA PHE A 129 7.30 -15.25 8.08
C PHE A 129 7.00 -13.87 8.69
N LEU A 130 6.40 -13.81 9.88
CA LEU A 130 6.08 -12.56 10.56
C LEU A 130 7.34 -11.75 10.88
N THR A 131 8.45 -12.42 11.19
CA THR A 131 9.77 -11.81 11.36
C THR A 131 10.24 -11.18 10.05
N TRP A 132 10.23 -11.94 8.95
CA TRP A 132 10.57 -11.41 7.62
C TRP A 132 9.70 -10.22 7.23
N TYR A 133 8.39 -10.33 7.46
CA TYR A 133 7.41 -9.31 7.15
C TYR A 133 7.72 -8.01 7.91
N PHE A 134 7.84 -8.08 9.24
CA PHE A 134 8.11 -6.91 10.09
C PHE A 134 9.37 -6.17 9.66
N ILE A 135 10.45 -6.92 9.46
CA ILE A 135 11.74 -6.37 9.03
C ILE A 135 11.62 -5.63 7.70
N ASN A 136 10.97 -6.24 6.71
CA ASN A 136 10.84 -5.68 5.36
C ASN A 136 9.77 -4.58 5.24
N THR A 137 8.94 -4.40 6.26
CA THR A 137 8.07 -3.22 6.38
C THR A 137 8.74 -2.07 7.11
N SER A 138 9.54 -2.36 8.13
CA SER A 138 10.18 -1.33 8.97
C SER A 138 11.46 -0.75 8.35
N SER A 139 12.18 -1.49 7.51
CA SER A 139 13.36 -0.98 6.81
C SER A 139 12.98 -0.22 5.54
N LYS A 140 13.34 1.07 5.47
CA LYS A 140 13.02 1.93 4.31
C LYS A 140 14.02 1.81 3.15
N ASP A 141 15.26 1.44 3.45
CA ASP A 141 16.37 1.53 2.49
C ASP A 141 16.89 0.16 2.02
N ARG A 142 16.38 -0.94 2.59
CA ARG A 142 16.89 -2.30 2.34
C ARG A 142 15.80 -3.35 2.43
N VAL A 143 16.00 -4.40 1.66
CA VAL A 143 15.17 -5.60 1.68
C VAL A 143 16.02 -6.75 2.17
N ILE A 144 15.54 -7.41 3.22
CA ILE A 144 16.20 -8.58 3.77
C ILE A 144 15.64 -9.80 3.05
N HIS A 145 16.52 -10.50 2.34
CA HIS A 145 16.18 -11.78 1.72
C HIS A 145 15.66 -12.77 2.77
N PRO A 146 14.68 -13.63 2.43
CA PRO A 146 14.15 -14.63 3.34
C PRO A 146 15.20 -15.72 3.58
N ASN A 147 16.18 -15.43 4.45
CA ASN A 147 17.14 -16.41 4.93
C ASN A 147 16.40 -17.39 5.85
N ILE A 148 15.84 -18.43 5.24
CA ILE A 148 14.94 -19.40 5.89
C ILE A 148 15.58 -20.01 7.14
N GLU A 149 16.88 -20.36 7.08
CA GLU A 149 17.59 -20.96 8.22
C GLU A 149 17.66 -20.00 9.42
N LEU A 150 18.07 -18.74 9.19
CA LEU A 150 18.14 -17.74 10.24
C LEU A 150 16.75 -17.42 10.80
N LEU A 151 15.75 -17.26 9.94
CA LEU A 151 14.40 -16.91 10.35
C LEU A 151 13.75 -18.03 11.17
N LEU A 152 13.94 -19.29 10.78
CA LEU A 152 13.46 -20.44 11.56
C LEU A 152 14.19 -20.58 12.89
N LYS A 153 15.49 -20.26 12.94
CA LYS A 153 16.23 -20.24 14.21
C LYS A 153 15.63 -19.22 15.19
N ILE A 154 15.39 -17.99 14.73
CA ILE A 154 14.76 -16.94 15.52
C ILE A 154 13.35 -17.38 15.95
N ALA A 155 12.60 -18.01 15.05
CA ALA A 155 11.26 -18.50 15.34
C ALA A 155 11.24 -19.52 16.48
N ASN A 156 12.16 -20.50 16.47
CA ASN A 156 12.24 -21.50 17.53
C ASN A 156 12.56 -20.87 18.89
N ASP A 157 13.49 -19.92 18.95
CA ASP A 157 13.82 -19.23 20.20
C ASP A 157 12.61 -18.44 20.75
N ILE A 158 11.77 -17.87 19.88
CA ILE A 158 10.52 -17.19 20.29
C ILE A 158 9.45 -18.22 20.73
N ILE A 159 9.33 -19.37 20.05
CA ILE A 159 8.41 -20.45 20.43
C ILE A 159 8.74 -20.96 21.82
N ASP A 160 10.02 -21.15 22.15
CA ASP A 160 10.44 -21.53 23.50
C ASP A 160 9.95 -20.54 24.57
N VAL A 161 9.76 -19.26 24.22
CA VAL A 161 9.11 -18.28 25.10
C VAL A 161 7.60 -18.52 25.17
N PHE A 162 6.93 -18.65 24.04
CA PHE A 162 5.47 -18.84 24.00
C PHE A 162 5.03 -20.15 24.66
N ASP A 163 5.73 -21.25 24.47
CA ASP A 163 5.43 -22.57 25.05
C ASP A 163 5.41 -22.53 26.58
N ARG A 164 6.25 -21.69 27.22
CA ARG A 164 6.21 -21.50 28.67
C ARG A 164 4.91 -20.91 29.16
N HIS A 165 4.21 -20.12 28.32
CA HIS A 165 3.01 -19.38 28.67
C HIS A 165 1.72 -19.92 28.05
N TYR A 166 1.83 -20.79 27.04
CA TYR A 166 0.72 -21.22 26.18
C TYR A 166 -0.49 -21.75 26.96
N GLU A 167 -0.26 -22.68 27.89
CA GLU A 167 -1.30 -23.38 28.65
C GLU A 167 -2.14 -22.48 29.58
N TYR A 168 -1.63 -21.32 29.96
CA TYR A 168 -2.29 -20.42 30.93
C TYR A 168 -2.48 -19.00 30.41
N ALA A 169 -2.19 -18.74 29.12
CA ALA A 169 -2.38 -17.44 28.51
C ALA A 169 -3.88 -17.08 28.49
N PRO A 170 -4.27 -15.89 29.00
CA PRO A 170 -5.66 -15.49 29.07
C PRO A 170 -6.18 -15.01 27.70
N GLU A 171 -7.37 -15.47 27.30
CA GLU A 171 -8.10 -14.90 26.16
C GLU A 171 -8.44 -13.42 26.42
N ASN A 172 -8.21 -12.54 25.44
CA ASN A 172 -8.52 -11.12 25.54
C ASN A 172 -9.90 -10.81 24.93
N THR A 173 -10.95 -10.83 25.76
CA THR A 173 -12.32 -10.56 25.32
C THR A 173 -12.56 -9.12 24.89
N VAL A 174 -11.80 -8.16 25.42
CA VAL A 174 -11.84 -6.76 24.97
C VAL A 174 -11.32 -6.67 23.53
N LEU A 175 -10.21 -7.36 23.23
CA LEU A 175 -9.67 -7.43 21.88
C LEU A 175 -10.66 -8.07 20.91
N GLN A 176 -11.27 -9.20 21.26
CA GLN A 176 -12.31 -9.86 20.45
C GLN A 176 -13.47 -8.90 20.11
N SER A 177 -13.93 -8.12 21.10
CA SER A 177 -15.04 -7.19 20.92
C SER A 177 -14.74 -6.06 19.92
N CYS A 178 -13.46 -5.75 19.69
CA CYS A 178 -13.05 -4.73 18.73
C CYS A 178 -13.27 -5.16 17.27
N TYR A 179 -13.42 -6.46 17.01
CA TYR A 179 -13.48 -7.03 15.67
C TYR A 179 -14.84 -7.68 15.34
N THR A 180 -15.90 -7.26 16.03
CA THR A 180 -17.27 -7.70 15.74
C THR A 180 -17.98 -6.73 14.80
N LEU A 181 -18.86 -7.26 13.93
CA LEU A 181 -19.72 -6.46 13.07
C LEU A 181 -21.18 -6.53 13.54
N GLU A 182 -21.77 -5.38 13.85
CA GLU A 182 -23.20 -5.27 14.13
C GLU A 182 -24.00 -5.18 12.81
N ILE A 183 -25.10 -5.92 12.72
CA ILE A 183 -26.02 -5.86 11.58
C ILE A 183 -27.03 -4.74 11.81
N LYS A 184 -27.17 -3.85 10.84
CA LYS A 184 -28.12 -2.72 10.85
C LYS A 184 -29.20 -2.92 9.78
N ASP A 185 -30.41 -2.43 10.07
CA ASP A 185 -31.53 -2.49 9.13
C ASP A 185 -31.38 -1.54 7.95
N ASP A 186 -30.81 -0.36 8.20
CA ASP A 186 -30.54 0.64 7.16
C ASP A 186 -29.16 0.42 6.54
N PHE A 187 -29.09 0.38 5.21
CA PHE A 187 -27.84 0.06 4.52
C PHE A 187 -26.78 1.17 4.64
N ILE A 188 -27.17 2.44 4.84
CA ILE A 188 -26.20 3.53 5.06
C ILE A 188 -25.57 3.35 6.44
N ASP A 189 -26.40 3.11 7.47
CA ASP A 189 -25.92 2.80 8.82
C ASP A 189 -25.05 1.53 8.82
N GLN A 190 -25.44 0.51 8.04
CA GLN A 190 -24.65 -0.71 7.86
C GLN A 190 -23.27 -0.43 7.27
N PHE A 191 -23.17 0.46 6.27
CA PHE A 191 -21.89 0.86 5.70
C PHE A 191 -20.98 1.50 6.76
N PHE A 192 -21.51 2.38 7.62
CA PHE A 192 -20.69 3.02 8.64
C PHE A 192 -20.23 2.04 9.73
N GLU A 193 -21.00 1.00 10.07
CA GLU A 193 -20.51 -0.09 10.92
C GLU A 193 -19.41 -0.91 10.23
N ILE A 194 -19.56 -1.22 8.94
CA ILE A 194 -18.51 -1.87 8.14
C ILE A 194 -17.24 -1.02 8.14
N ARG A 195 -17.35 0.31 7.92
CA ARG A 195 -16.22 1.24 7.93
C ARG A 195 -15.47 1.24 9.25
N LYS A 196 -16.17 1.15 10.39
CA LYS A 196 -15.50 1.03 11.71
C LYS A 196 -14.68 -0.25 11.79
N LEU A 197 -15.21 -1.38 11.33
CA LEU A 197 -14.46 -2.64 11.31
C LEU A 197 -13.28 -2.58 10.32
N MET A 198 -13.45 -1.93 9.16
CA MET A 198 -12.36 -1.64 8.22
C MET A 198 -11.25 -0.86 8.92
N GLU A 199 -11.59 0.20 9.66
CA GLU A 199 -10.63 1.01 10.43
C GLU A 199 -9.88 0.14 11.47
N LYS A 200 -10.61 -0.64 12.27
CA LYS A 200 -10.02 -1.52 13.30
C LYS A 200 -9.08 -2.58 12.73
N LEU A 201 -9.50 -3.30 11.69
CA LEU A 201 -8.67 -4.34 11.09
C LEU A 201 -7.50 -3.74 10.30
N PHE A 202 -7.74 -2.69 9.52
CA PHE A 202 -6.77 -2.20 8.55
C PHE A 202 -5.72 -1.27 9.18
N LEU A 203 -6.13 -0.34 10.06
CA LEU A 203 -5.22 0.64 10.65
C LEU A 203 -4.69 0.23 12.04
N GLU A 204 -5.49 -0.51 12.82
CA GLU A 204 -5.23 -0.69 14.25
C GLU A 204 -4.88 -2.13 14.66
N SER A 205 -4.98 -3.10 13.75
CA SER A 205 -4.59 -4.48 14.06
C SER A 205 -3.08 -4.65 14.01
N TYR A 206 -2.54 -5.48 14.91
CA TYR A 206 -1.09 -5.67 15.04
C TYR A 206 -0.43 -6.06 13.71
N LEU A 207 -1.10 -6.89 12.90
CA LEU A 207 -0.57 -7.40 11.64
C LEU A 207 -0.31 -6.29 10.63
N PHE A 208 -1.14 -5.24 10.60
CA PHE A 208 -1.05 -4.18 9.59
C PHE A 208 -0.38 -2.90 10.11
N ILE A 209 -0.11 -2.78 11.41
CA ILE A 209 0.61 -1.63 11.97
C ILE A 209 1.99 -1.39 11.30
N PRO A 210 2.85 -2.41 11.12
CA PRO A 210 4.17 -2.21 10.49
C PRO A 210 4.11 -1.71 9.04
N ASP A 211 3.01 -1.95 8.33
CA ASP A 211 2.80 -1.53 6.93
C ASP A 211 1.83 -0.35 6.83
N ILE A 212 0.54 -0.64 6.98
CA ILE A 212 -0.56 0.30 6.81
C ILE A 212 -0.51 1.39 7.88
N GLY A 213 -0.30 1.01 9.15
CA GLY A 213 -0.22 1.97 10.26
C GLY A 213 0.93 2.97 10.09
N GLN A 214 2.08 2.50 9.61
CA GLN A 214 3.23 3.35 9.30
C GLN A 214 2.93 4.30 8.13
N ARG A 215 2.46 3.78 6.99
CA ARG A 215 2.09 4.63 5.83
C ARG A 215 1.02 5.65 6.17
N TYR A 216 0.07 5.28 7.01
CA TYR A 216 -0.96 6.18 7.52
C TYR A 216 -0.34 7.27 8.39
N SER A 217 0.57 6.92 9.30
CA SER A 217 1.26 7.87 10.17
C SER A 217 2.09 8.89 9.37
N GLU A 218 2.82 8.43 8.34
CA GLU A 218 3.55 9.30 7.41
C GLU A 218 2.60 10.27 6.69
N LYS A 219 1.44 9.78 6.24
CA LYS A 219 0.40 10.62 5.63
C LYS A 219 -0.16 11.68 6.60
N LEU A 220 -0.30 11.33 7.89
CA LEU A 220 -0.75 12.26 8.91
C LEU A 220 0.31 13.32 9.26
N GLU A 221 1.60 12.99 9.15
CA GLU A 221 2.69 13.96 9.36
C GLU A 221 2.67 15.05 8.27
N GLU A 222 2.44 14.68 7.00
CA GLU A 222 2.28 15.65 5.89
C GLU A 222 1.17 16.68 6.15
N ILE A 223 0.13 16.32 6.91
CA ILE A 223 -1.00 17.20 7.24
C ILE A 223 -0.65 18.16 8.37
N LYS A 224 0.12 17.72 9.36
CA LYS A 224 0.44 18.51 10.56
C LYS A 224 1.27 19.75 10.25
N ASP A 225 1.99 19.74 9.13
CA ASP A 225 2.76 20.88 8.63
C ASP A 225 1.87 21.97 7.98
N VAL A 226 0.57 21.75 7.85
CA VAL A 226 -0.39 22.75 7.34
C VAL A 226 -0.87 23.64 8.51
N GLU A 227 -0.61 24.95 8.46
CA GLU A 227 -0.94 25.96 9.48
C GLU A 227 -2.46 26.20 9.75
N GLN A 228 -3.34 25.25 9.40
CA GLN A 228 -4.80 25.37 9.51
C GLN A 228 -5.38 24.55 10.66
N LEU A 229 -4.95 24.87 11.89
CA LEU A 229 -5.38 24.20 13.12
C LEU A 229 -6.91 24.14 13.29
N GLU A 230 -7.65 25.13 12.75
CA GLU A 230 -9.11 25.23 12.88
C GLU A 230 -9.89 24.12 12.14
N TYR A 231 -9.29 23.52 11.10
CA TYR A 231 -9.94 22.48 10.28
C TYR A 231 -9.30 21.09 10.43
N ILE A 232 -8.34 20.92 11.35
CA ILE A 232 -7.57 19.68 11.48
C ILE A 232 -8.47 18.46 11.65
N SER A 233 -9.52 18.52 12.48
CA SER A 233 -10.40 17.36 12.68
C SER A 233 -11.12 16.92 11.41
N GLN A 234 -11.54 17.86 10.55
CA GLN A 234 -12.21 17.55 9.28
C GLN A 234 -11.21 17.01 8.25
N LEU A 235 -10.00 17.58 8.23
CA LEU A 235 -8.92 17.15 7.34
C LEU A 235 -8.42 15.75 7.72
N LEU A 236 -8.25 15.48 9.02
CA LEU A 236 -7.94 14.15 9.53
C LEU A 236 -9.03 13.17 9.09
N TYR A 237 -10.31 13.47 9.34
CA TYR A 237 -11.41 12.59 8.91
C TYR A 237 -11.42 12.33 7.40
N ALA A 238 -11.17 13.36 6.59
CA ALA A 238 -11.09 13.23 5.12
C ALA A 238 -9.96 12.26 4.72
N VAL A 239 -8.75 12.49 5.22
CA VAL A 239 -7.58 11.67 4.89
C VAL A 239 -7.71 10.25 5.42
N THR A 240 -8.19 10.06 6.65
CA THR A 240 -8.46 8.72 7.20
C THR A 240 -9.44 7.96 6.31
N THR A 241 -10.53 8.61 5.88
CA THR A 241 -11.56 7.98 5.05
C THR A 241 -11.02 7.60 3.68
N GLU A 242 -10.32 8.51 3.01
CA GLU A 242 -9.67 8.24 1.73
C GLU A 242 -8.65 7.11 1.85
N PHE A 243 -7.80 7.16 2.87
CA PHE A 243 -6.75 6.18 3.09
C PHE A 243 -7.32 4.77 3.30
N ILE A 244 -8.32 4.62 4.18
CA ILE A 244 -8.96 3.33 4.43
C ILE A 244 -9.59 2.76 3.15
N LEU A 245 -10.26 3.59 2.34
CA LEU A 245 -11.03 3.10 1.18
C LEU A 245 -10.18 2.83 -0.07
N ASN A 246 -8.99 3.43 -0.17
CA ASN A 246 -8.18 3.38 -1.39
C ASN A 246 -6.87 2.61 -1.25
N GLN A 247 -6.30 2.54 -0.04
CA GLN A 247 -5.02 1.86 0.17
C GLN A 247 -5.16 0.33 0.15
N LYS A 248 -4.04 -0.34 -0.11
CA LYS A 248 -3.96 -1.81 -0.20
C LYS A 248 -2.82 -2.34 0.66
N THR A 249 -3.01 -3.51 1.26
CA THR A 249 -2.01 -4.18 2.10
C THR A 249 -0.86 -4.73 1.28
N ARG A 250 0.37 -4.73 1.81
CA ARG A 250 1.50 -5.42 1.17
C ARG A 250 1.32 -6.93 1.14
N LEU A 251 0.70 -7.51 2.18
CA LEU A 251 0.61 -8.96 2.33
C LEU A 251 -0.12 -9.66 1.16
N LEU A 252 -1.17 -9.09 0.59
CA LEU A 252 -1.91 -9.70 -0.53
C LEU A 252 -2.52 -8.69 -1.52
N HIS A 253 -2.18 -7.41 -1.40
CA HIS A 253 -2.78 -6.32 -2.18
C HIS A 253 -4.30 -6.20 -1.98
N LEU A 254 -4.77 -6.45 -0.75
CA LEU A 254 -6.18 -6.34 -0.40
C LEU A 254 -6.51 -4.93 0.06
N ARG A 255 -7.65 -4.40 -0.39
CA ARG A 255 -8.26 -3.21 0.23
C ARG A 255 -8.89 -3.59 1.57
N SER A 256 -9.14 -2.58 2.39
CA SER A 256 -9.74 -2.77 3.72
C SER A 256 -11.10 -3.49 3.67
N ASN A 257 -11.94 -3.23 2.65
CA ASN A 257 -13.21 -3.91 2.49
C ASN A 257 -13.03 -5.39 2.12
N GLU A 258 -12.09 -5.71 1.24
CA GLU A 258 -11.77 -7.09 0.87
C GLU A 258 -11.23 -7.85 2.08
N LEU A 259 -10.36 -7.22 2.88
CA LEU A 259 -9.87 -7.80 4.14
C LEU A 259 -11.01 -8.10 5.13
N VAL A 260 -11.95 -7.15 5.32
CA VAL A 260 -13.12 -7.37 6.20
C VAL A 260 -14.01 -8.51 5.68
N ALA A 261 -14.23 -8.59 4.37
CA ALA A 261 -15.01 -9.68 3.78
C ALA A 261 -14.35 -11.03 4.03
N GLU A 262 -13.03 -11.16 3.81
CA GLU A 262 -12.29 -12.39 4.09
C GLU A 262 -12.27 -12.75 5.59
N TYR A 263 -12.16 -11.74 6.46
CA TYR A 263 -12.21 -11.92 7.92
C TYR A 263 -13.55 -12.50 8.38
N LEU A 264 -14.66 -11.96 7.88
CA LEU A 264 -16.01 -12.45 8.19
C LEU A 264 -16.30 -13.82 7.56
N GLY A 265 -15.68 -14.10 6.41
CA GLY A 265 -15.82 -15.34 5.65
C GLY A 265 -16.97 -15.31 4.64
N LYS A 266 -16.86 -16.17 3.61
CA LYS A 266 -17.77 -16.23 2.45
C LYS A 266 -19.24 -16.53 2.77
N GLU A 267 -19.47 -17.21 3.89
CA GLU A 267 -20.81 -17.55 4.37
C GLU A 267 -21.51 -16.37 5.09
N HIS A 268 -20.79 -15.29 5.40
CA HIS A 268 -21.37 -14.13 6.06
C HIS A 268 -22.35 -13.39 5.11
N PRO A 269 -23.57 -13.01 5.57
CA PRO A 269 -24.60 -12.42 4.70
C PRO A 269 -24.17 -11.13 4.01
N LEU A 270 -23.22 -10.40 4.58
CA LEU A 270 -22.68 -9.15 4.01
C LEU A 270 -21.43 -9.35 3.15
N TYR A 271 -20.92 -10.58 2.96
CA TYR A 271 -19.66 -10.83 2.24
C TYR A 271 -19.63 -10.17 0.85
N THR A 272 -20.66 -10.41 0.04
CA THR A 272 -20.77 -9.83 -1.32
C THR A 272 -20.91 -8.31 -1.29
N SER A 273 -21.73 -7.78 -0.38
CA SER A 273 -21.93 -6.34 -0.22
C SER A 273 -20.62 -5.63 0.12
N ILE A 274 -19.87 -6.16 1.09
CA ILE A 274 -18.59 -5.59 1.55
C ILE A 274 -17.52 -5.70 0.47
N SER A 275 -17.34 -6.88 -0.13
CA SER A 275 -16.33 -7.09 -1.19
C SER A 275 -16.57 -6.22 -2.42
N SER A 276 -17.83 -5.86 -2.70
CA SER A 276 -18.19 -5.00 -3.84
C SER A 276 -18.03 -3.49 -3.63
N ILE A 277 -17.65 -3.03 -2.43
CA ILE A 277 -17.41 -1.60 -2.15
C ILE A 277 -16.37 -1.04 -3.14
N SER A 278 -16.73 0.03 -3.85
CA SER A 278 -15.82 0.69 -4.79
C SER A 278 -14.70 1.44 -4.05
N VAL A 279 -13.65 1.82 -4.78
CA VAL A 279 -12.73 2.86 -4.31
C VAL A 279 -13.49 4.15 -4.06
N MET A 280 -12.98 4.98 -3.16
CA MET A 280 -13.47 6.33 -2.92
C MET A 280 -13.04 7.26 -4.05
N LEU A 281 -14.01 7.96 -4.62
CA LEU A 281 -13.81 8.99 -5.62
C LEU A 281 -14.05 10.35 -4.98
N GLN A 282 -13.05 11.24 -5.04
CA GLN A 282 -13.25 12.66 -4.79
C GLN A 282 -13.33 13.37 -6.14
N GLY A 283 -14.42 14.10 -6.40
CA GLY A 283 -14.61 14.74 -7.70
C GLY A 283 -15.46 16.00 -7.63
N ASN A 284 -15.43 16.76 -8.72
CA ASN A 284 -16.23 17.96 -8.92
C ASN A 284 -17.48 17.62 -9.73
N PHE A 285 -18.65 17.98 -9.19
CA PHE A 285 -19.95 17.67 -9.78
C PHE A 285 -20.85 18.89 -9.82
N VAL A 286 -21.79 18.89 -10.76
CA VAL A 286 -22.92 19.83 -10.78
C VAL A 286 -24.19 19.07 -10.44
N VAL A 287 -25.00 19.64 -9.56
CA VAL A 287 -26.32 19.10 -9.22
C VAL A 287 -27.30 19.44 -10.35
N GLU A 288 -27.71 18.46 -11.13
CA GLU A 288 -28.65 18.66 -12.23
C GLU A 288 -30.11 18.66 -11.74
N GLU A 289 -30.43 17.74 -10.85
CA GLU A 289 -31.79 17.53 -10.35
C GLU A 289 -31.76 17.03 -8.89
N ILE A 290 -32.85 17.30 -8.17
CA ILE A 290 -33.05 16.89 -6.78
C ILE A 290 -34.46 16.35 -6.67
N ASP A 291 -34.61 15.13 -6.16
CA ASP A 291 -35.90 14.59 -5.78
C ASP A 291 -35.95 14.26 -4.27
N ASN A 292 -36.95 13.47 -3.86
CA ASN A 292 -37.14 13.08 -2.47
C ASN A 292 -36.05 12.15 -1.93
N ASN A 293 -35.47 11.31 -2.79
CA ASN A 293 -34.56 10.22 -2.43
C ASN A 293 -33.13 10.41 -2.96
N TYR A 294 -32.94 11.17 -4.04
CA TYR A 294 -31.69 11.28 -4.78
C TYR A 294 -31.28 12.72 -5.11
N LEU A 295 -29.96 12.90 -5.25
CA LEU A 295 -29.31 14.01 -5.94
C LEU A 295 -28.74 13.47 -7.25
N PHE A 296 -29.15 14.04 -8.38
CA PHE A 296 -28.62 13.68 -9.69
C PHE A 296 -27.42 14.58 -9.98
N LEU A 297 -26.24 13.96 -10.01
CA LEU A 297 -24.97 14.65 -10.14
C LEU A 297 -24.37 14.37 -11.52
N ASN A 298 -23.84 15.41 -12.16
CA ASN A 298 -23.03 15.28 -13.36
C ASN A 298 -21.56 15.57 -13.04
N HIS A 299 -20.68 14.60 -13.28
CA HIS A 299 -19.25 14.75 -13.05
C HIS A 299 -18.63 15.70 -14.09
N LEU A 300 -17.97 16.78 -13.64
CA LEU A 300 -17.51 17.85 -14.52
C LEU A 300 -16.51 17.38 -15.58
N ALA A 301 -15.61 16.46 -15.25
CA ALA A 301 -14.53 16.05 -16.15
C ALA A 301 -14.96 14.98 -17.18
N SER A 302 -15.93 14.13 -16.85
CA SER A 302 -16.34 13.01 -17.72
C SER A 302 -17.76 13.11 -18.27
N ASP A 303 -18.54 14.10 -17.83
CA ASP A 303 -19.99 14.23 -18.09
C ASP A 303 -20.80 12.97 -17.73
N LYS A 304 -20.25 12.07 -16.89
CA LYS A 304 -20.95 10.90 -16.39
C LYS A 304 -21.93 11.33 -15.31
N LYS A 305 -23.16 10.84 -15.43
CA LYS A 305 -24.25 11.10 -14.50
C LYS A 305 -24.37 9.97 -13.48
N ILE A 306 -24.62 10.35 -12.23
CA ILE A 306 -24.86 9.43 -11.11
C ILE A 306 -26.05 9.88 -10.28
N SER A 307 -26.66 8.93 -9.57
CA SER A 307 -27.74 9.16 -8.62
C SER A 307 -27.22 8.90 -7.21
N LEU A 308 -26.95 9.97 -6.47
CA LEU A 308 -26.48 9.93 -5.08
C LEU A 308 -27.66 9.82 -4.13
N VAL A 309 -27.65 8.84 -3.22
CA VAL A 309 -28.67 8.68 -2.19
C VAL A 309 -28.66 9.89 -1.26
N LYS A 310 -29.73 10.67 -1.28
CA LYS A 310 -29.85 11.96 -0.57
C LYS A 310 -29.69 11.82 0.94
N LYS A 311 -30.19 10.72 1.52
CA LYS A 311 -30.05 10.42 2.97
C LYS A 311 -28.57 10.34 3.41
N SER A 312 -27.66 9.94 2.53
CA SER A 312 -26.21 9.89 2.83
C SER A 312 -25.53 11.27 2.84
N TYR A 313 -26.18 12.29 2.29
CA TYR A 313 -25.61 13.62 2.10
C TYR A 313 -26.26 14.65 3.04
N ASN A 314 -25.55 15.03 4.09
CA ASN A 314 -26.07 15.95 5.11
C ASN A 314 -25.84 17.42 4.73
N ASN A 315 -26.54 17.88 3.70
CA ASN A 315 -26.58 19.30 3.33
C ASN A 315 -28.00 19.71 2.91
N PRO A 316 -28.78 20.33 3.81
CA PRO A 316 -30.16 20.71 3.53
C PRO A 316 -30.27 21.93 2.59
N THR A 317 -29.18 22.66 2.34
CA THR A 317 -29.19 23.88 1.52
C THR A 317 -28.73 23.64 0.08
N ILE A 318 -28.47 22.39 -0.31
CA ILE A 318 -28.07 22.04 -1.68
C ILE A 318 -29.19 22.38 -2.68
N THR A 319 -28.82 23.05 -3.78
CA THR A 319 -29.77 23.46 -4.82
C THR A 319 -29.32 23.00 -6.21
N LYS A 320 -30.28 22.97 -7.15
CA LYS A 320 -30.00 22.71 -8.57
C LYS A 320 -29.02 23.74 -9.14
N ASN A 321 -28.15 23.30 -10.04
CA ASN A 321 -27.05 24.05 -10.68
C ASN A 321 -25.91 24.45 -9.73
N GLN A 322 -25.93 24.00 -8.47
CA GLN A 322 -24.82 24.18 -7.56
C GLN A 322 -23.71 23.18 -7.91
N ALA A 323 -22.46 23.65 -7.85
CA ALA A 323 -21.31 22.80 -8.02
C ALA A 323 -20.69 22.45 -6.67
N ILE A 324 -20.32 21.18 -6.53
CA ILE A 324 -19.80 20.60 -5.29
C ILE A 324 -18.57 19.76 -5.58
N ASN A 325 -17.58 19.85 -4.69
CA ASN A 325 -16.58 18.82 -4.56
C ASN A 325 -17.07 17.83 -3.49
N ILE A 326 -17.12 16.55 -3.83
CA ILE A 326 -17.76 15.54 -2.97
C ILE A 326 -17.05 14.18 -3.09
N GLY A 327 -16.91 13.52 -1.94
CA GLY A 327 -16.39 12.15 -1.81
C GLY A 327 -17.49 11.11 -1.90
N LEU A 328 -17.31 10.11 -2.76
CA LEU A 328 -18.35 9.14 -3.11
C LEU A 328 -17.79 7.73 -3.19
N ILE A 329 -18.62 6.76 -2.82
CA ILE A 329 -18.41 5.34 -3.12
C ILE A 329 -19.69 4.73 -3.65
N ARG A 330 -19.54 3.57 -4.30
CA ARG A 330 -20.64 2.68 -4.63
C ARG A 330 -20.71 1.56 -3.60
N PHE A 331 -21.87 1.41 -2.97
CA PHE A 331 -22.15 0.36 -1.99
C PHE A 331 -23.58 -0.16 -2.20
N ASN A 332 -23.75 -1.50 -2.26
CA ASN A 332 -25.04 -2.12 -2.59
C ASN A 332 -25.68 -1.56 -3.88
N ASN A 333 -24.86 -1.34 -4.90
CA ASN A 333 -25.22 -0.72 -6.18
C ASN A 333 -25.65 0.76 -6.13
N GLU A 334 -25.73 1.37 -4.96
CA GLU A 334 -26.09 2.77 -4.77
C GLU A 334 -24.84 3.66 -4.60
N TRP A 335 -24.94 4.92 -5.03
CA TRP A 335 -23.92 5.92 -4.72
C TRP A 335 -24.23 6.59 -3.39
N ILE A 336 -23.26 6.58 -2.49
CA ILE A 336 -23.37 7.23 -1.18
C ILE A 336 -22.21 8.18 -0.93
N HIS A 337 -22.49 9.23 -0.16
CA HIS A 337 -21.50 10.21 0.25
C HIS A 337 -20.64 9.69 1.40
N VAL A 338 -19.33 9.87 1.27
CA VAL A 338 -18.33 9.56 2.30
C VAL A 338 -17.26 10.65 2.33
N GLY A 339 -16.64 10.85 3.51
CA GLY A 339 -15.62 11.88 3.67
C GLY A 339 -16.20 13.29 3.73
N ILE A 340 -15.52 14.24 3.09
CA ILE A 340 -15.88 15.65 3.12
C ILE A 340 -16.50 16.11 1.80
N SER A 341 -17.32 17.16 1.90
CA SER A 341 -17.86 17.87 0.75
C SER A 341 -17.81 19.37 0.99
N TYR A 342 -17.65 20.14 -0.07
CA TYR A 342 -17.73 21.60 -0.01
C TYR A 342 -18.22 22.16 -1.34
N ASN A 343 -18.86 23.32 -1.25
CA ASN A 343 -19.32 24.03 -2.43
C ASN A 343 -18.14 24.63 -3.17
N ILE A 344 -18.20 24.58 -4.50
CA ILE A 344 -17.21 25.20 -5.36
C ILE A 344 -17.88 26.25 -6.24
N ASN A 345 -17.22 27.39 -6.39
CA ASN A 345 -17.64 28.41 -7.35
C ASN A 345 -17.01 28.06 -8.70
N VAL A 346 -17.81 27.52 -9.59
CA VAL A 346 -17.35 27.08 -10.90
C VAL A 346 -17.39 28.24 -11.90
N SER A 347 -16.22 28.64 -12.40
CA SER A 347 -16.09 29.54 -13.55
C SER A 347 -16.11 28.76 -14.87
N GLU A 348 -16.41 29.43 -16.00
CA GLU A 348 -16.29 28.81 -17.32
C GLU A 348 -14.87 28.27 -17.60
N SER A 349 -13.84 28.97 -17.11
CA SER A 349 -12.44 28.52 -17.20
C SER A 349 -12.19 27.23 -16.42
N MET A 350 -12.75 27.10 -15.21
CA MET A 350 -12.62 25.89 -14.39
C MET A 350 -13.34 24.70 -15.02
N ILE A 351 -14.52 24.91 -15.64
CA ILE A 351 -15.20 23.86 -16.40
C ILE A 351 -14.35 23.40 -17.58
N ALA A 352 -13.79 24.35 -18.34
CA ALA A 352 -12.91 24.03 -19.45
C ALA A 352 -11.66 23.27 -19.00
N GLU A 353 -11.04 23.67 -17.88
CA GLU A 353 -9.90 22.97 -17.27
C GLU A 353 -10.26 21.56 -16.81
N GLU A 354 -11.37 21.38 -16.08
CA GLU A 354 -11.83 20.06 -15.62
C GLU A 354 -12.19 19.14 -16.78
N ARG A 355 -12.87 19.63 -17.82
CA ARG A 355 -13.20 18.85 -19.02
C ARG A 355 -11.99 18.50 -19.87
N ASN A 356 -10.95 19.33 -19.82
CA ASN A 356 -9.67 19.04 -20.45
C ASN A 356 -8.79 18.14 -19.56
N ASP A 357 -9.15 17.92 -18.29
CA ASP A 357 -8.47 16.98 -17.39
C ASP A 357 -8.93 15.55 -17.65
N PHE A 358 -8.41 15.03 -18.75
CA PHE A 358 -8.64 13.69 -19.25
C PHE A 358 -8.34 12.56 -18.24
N TYR A 359 -7.42 12.78 -17.29
CA TYR A 359 -7.10 11.76 -16.29
C TYR A 359 -8.17 11.66 -15.22
N LYS A 360 -8.69 12.79 -14.73
CA LYS A 360 -9.86 12.76 -13.85
C LYS A 360 -11.04 12.06 -14.53
N SER A 361 -11.20 12.27 -15.85
CA SER A 361 -12.21 11.56 -16.63
C SER A 361 -11.97 10.05 -16.66
N ILE A 362 -10.76 9.59 -17.01
CA ILE A 362 -10.43 8.15 -17.01
C ILE A 362 -10.54 7.53 -15.62
N LEU A 363 -9.98 8.18 -14.59
CA LEU A 363 -10.02 7.69 -13.22
C LEU A 363 -11.46 7.51 -12.76
N PHE A 364 -12.34 8.49 -13.05
CA PHE A 364 -13.75 8.37 -12.76
C PHE A 364 -14.41 7.24 -13.57
N ASN A 365 -14.14 7.16 -14.87
CA ASN A 365 -14.67 6.13 -15.76
C ASN A 365 -14.21 4.71 -15.41
N SER A 366 -13.04 4.56 -14.78
CA SER A 366 -12.52 3.27 -14.34
C SER A 366 -13.45 2.57 -13.34
N VAL A 367 -14.17 3.34 -12.50
CA VAL A 367 -15.15 2.80 -11.54
C VAL A 367 -16.40 2.27 -12.24
N PHE A 368 -16.69 2.75 -13.46
CA PHE A 368 -17.75 2.21 -14.32
C PHE A 368 -17.26 1.04 -15.18
N LYS A 369 -15.98 0.67 -15.10
CA LYS A 369 -15.33 -0.34 -15.95
C LYS A 369 -15.58 -0.09 -17.44
N ASP A 370 -15.42 1.17 -17.87
CA ASP A 370 -15.51 1.56 -19.28
C ASP A 370 -14.23 1.10 -20.03
N GLU A 371 -14.10 -0.22 -20.22
CA GLU A 371 -12.90 -0.88 -20.75
C GLU A 371 -12.58 -0.43 -22.18
N ASP A 372 -13.60 -0.15 -23.00
CA ASP A 372 -13.44 0.29 -24.38
C ASP A 372 -12.70 1.64 -24.47
N LEU A 373 -13.14 2.62 -23.67
CA LEU A 373 -12.49 3.94 -23.63
C LEU A 373 -11.04 3.83 -23.15
N ILE A 374 -10.79 3.04 -22.10
CA ILE A 374 -9.43 2.80 -21.58
C ILE A 374 -8.55 2.17 -22.67
N HIS A 375 -9.04 1.13 -23.34
CA HIS A 375 -8.32 0.42 -24.37
C HIS A 375 -8.01 1.28 -25.60
N GLU A 376 -8.99 2.06 -26.08
CA GLU A 376 -8.80 3.00 -27.20
C GLU A 376 -7.66 3.98 -26.90
N ASN A 377 -7.64 4.51 -25.68
CA ASN A 377 -6.63 5.47 -25.24
C ASN A 377 -5.23 4.88 -25.15
N LEU A 378 -5.10 3.68 -24.58
CA LEU A 378 -3.80 2.97 -24.53
C LEU A 378 -3.29 2.66 -25.94
N CYS A 379 -4.18 2.32 -26.88
CA CYS A 379 -3.84 2.09 -28.28
C CYS A 379 -3.31 3.35 -28.98
N LEU A 380 -3.92 4.52 -28.72
CA LEU A 380 -3.45 5.80 -29.25
C LEU A 380 -2.05 6.15 -28.70
N GLN A 381 -1.83 5.99 -27.39
CA GLN A 381 -0.52 6.20 -26.79
C GLN A 381 0.54 5.26 -27.37
N GLN A 382 0.20 3.97 -27.57
CA GLN A 382 1.11 2.99 -28.16
C GLN A 382 1.56 3.42 -29.56
N LYS A 383 0.60 3.78 -30.43
CA LYS A 383 0.90 4.21 -31.80
C LYS A 383 1.80 5.44 -31.83
N ALA A 384 1.54 6.41 -30.95
CA ALA A 384 2.38 7.59 -30.81
C ALA A 384 3.80 7.23 -30.35
N PHE A 385 3.91 6.37 -29.33
CA PHE A 385 5.19 5.93 -28.77
C PHE A 385 6.02 5.17 -29.80
N TYR A 386 5.46 4.15 -30.46
CA TYR A 386 6.17 3.34 -31.46
C TYR A 386 6.59 4.13 -32.70
N ARG A 387 5.83 5.16 -33.09
CA ARG A 387 6.22 6.05 -34.18
C ARG A 387 7.50 6.84 -33.87
N ILE A 388 7.71 7.22 -32.61
CA ILE A 388 8.86 8.01 -32.16
C ILE A 388 10.05 7.09 -31.83
N THR A 389 9.79 5.88 -31.35
CA THR A 389 10.81 4.95 -30.82
C THR A 389 11.28 3.89 -31.81
N ASP A 390 10.79 3.90 -33.05
CA ASP A 390 11.07 2.89 -34.07
C ASP A 390 10.65 1.48 -33.60
N GLU A 391 9.39 1.38 -33.17
CA GLU A 391 8.73 0.15 -32.67
C GLU A 391 9.40 -0.53 -31.46
N LYS A 392 10.19 0.22 -30.67
CA LYS A 392 10.78 -0.31 -29.44
C LYS A 392 9.81 -0.19 -28.26
N ASP A 393 9.83 -1.18 -27.38
CA ASP A 393 9.05 -1.16 -26.12
C ASP A 393 9.62 -0.17 -25.09
N TYR A 394 10.91 0.16 -25.21
CA TYR A 394 11.55 1.16 -24.38
C TYR A 394 12.69 1.87 -25.12
N ILE A 395 13.05 3.05 -24.61
CA ILE A 395 14.25 3.79 -25.01
C ILE A 395 14.93 4.41 -23.79
N PHE A 396 16.22 4.71 -23.94
CA PHE A 396 16.98 5.51 -22.97
C PHE A 396 17.20 6.90 -23.52
N LEU A 397 16.91 7.91 -22.69
CA LEU A 397 17.12 9.31 -23.01
C LEU A 397 17.95 9.97 -21.90
N LYS A 398 18.85 10.86 -22.29
CA LYS A 398 19.41 11.85 -21.36
C LYS A 398 18.38 12.93 -21.07
N GLU A 399 18.56 13.66 -19.98
CA GLU A 399 17.66 14.78 -19.62
C GLU A 399 17.44 15.77 -20.78
N SER A 400 18.51 16.11 -21.52
CA SER A 400 18.44 17.03 -22.66
C SER A 400 17.51 16.55 -23.78
N GLU A 401 17.25 15.25 -23.87
CA GLU A 401 16.49 14.62 -24.95
C GLU A 401 15.01 14.40 -24.58
N ILE A 402 14.69 14.33 -23.28
CA ILE A 402 13.32 14.09 -22.81
C ILE A 402 12.37 15.19 -23.24
N ASN A 403 12.78 16.46 -23.12
CA ASN A 403 11.93 17.58 -23.48
C ASN A 403 11.49 17.49 -24.95
N GLN A 404 12.43 17.15 -25.83
CA GLN A 404 12.12 16.96 -27.25
C GLN A 404 11.21 15.75 -27.47
N PHE A 405 11.52 14.61 -26.86
CA PHE A 405 10.68 13.41 -26.95
C PHE A 405 9.23 13.68 -26.52
N LEU A 406 9.03 14.41 -25.42
CA LEU A 406 7.70 14.74 -24.92
C LEU A 406 6.97 15.74 -25.82
N GLU A 407 7.66 16.70 -26.43
CA GLU A 407 7.06 17.57 -27.45
C GLU A 407 6.63 16.77 -28.68
N ASP A 408 7.46 15.83 -29.14
CA ASP A 408 7.10 14.93 -30.25
C ASP A 408 5.89 14.05 -29.87
N LEU A 409 5.83 13.61 -28.62
CA LEU A 409 4.69 12.88 -28.08
C LEU A 409 3.43 13.76 -27.99
N LYS A 410 3.53 15.04 -27.62
CA LYS A 410 2.39 15.99 -27.61
C LYS A 410 1.78 16.13 -29.00
N ILE A 411 2.62 16.27 -30.03
CA ILE A 411 2.19 16.38 -31.43
C ILE A 411 1.47 15.11 -31.86
N ALA A 412 1.92 13.95 -31.38
CA ALA A 412 1.34 12.65 -31.71
C ALA A 412 0.09 12.27 -30.89
N SER A 413 -0.13 12.85 -29.69
CA SER A 413 -1.15 12.40 -28.72
C SER A 413 -2.33 13.34 -28.51
N SER A 414 -2.42 14.48 -29.20
CA SER A 414 -3.54 15.45 -29.14
C SER A 414 -3.74 16.19 -27.79
N HIS A 415 -2.89 16.01 -26.77
CA HIS A 415 -3.15 16.51 -25.40
C HIS A 415 -1.93 17.22 -24.75
N PRO A 416 -1.71 18.52 -25.03
CA PRO A 416 -0.45 19.22 -24.74
C PRO A 416 -0.21 19.64 -23.27
N GLU A 417 -1.24 19.80 -22.45
CA GLU A 417 -1.11 20.41 -21.11
C GLU A 417 -0.45 19.51 -20.06
N ARG A 418 -0.71 18.20 -20.06
CA ARG A 418 -0.08 17.28 -19.09
C ARG A 418 1.39 17.04 -19.39
N ALA A 419 1.80 16.99 -20.64
CA ALA A 419 3.23 16.88 -20.95
C ALA A 419 4.00 18.14 -20.52
N LYS A 420 3.37 19.33 -20.41
CA LYS A 420 3.99 20.49 -19.74
C LYS A 420 4.15 20.30 -18.22
N LYS A 421 3.11 19.81 -17.54
CA LYS A 421 3.19 19.48 -16.09
C LYS A 421 4.24 18.40 -15.82
N PHE A 422 4.26 17.37 -16.64
CA PHE A 422 5.23 16.29 -16.61
C PHE A 422 6.67 16.83 -16.79
N ILE A 423 6.92 17.70 -17.77
CA ILE A 423 8.23 18.37 -17.94
C ILE A 423 8.64 19.16 -16.70
N SER A 424 7.68 19.81 -16.01
CA SER A 424 7.97 20.62 -14.83
C SER A 424 8.32 19.82 -13.58
N GLU A 425 7.98 18.52 -13.53
CA GLU A 425 8.22 17.64 -12.39
C GLU A 425 9.56 16.88 -12.48
N ILE A 426 10.21 16.87 -13.65
CA ILE A 426 11.53 16.25 -13.86
C ILE A 426 12.58 17.01 -13.05
N ASP A 427 13.31 16.29 -12.19
CA ASP A 427 14.46 16.84 -11.48
C ASP A 427 15.62 17.03 -12.45
N LYS A 428 16.18 18.25 -12.47
CA LYS A 428 17.12 18.68 -13.50
C LYS A 428 18.54 18.42 -13.06
N ASN A 429 19.12 17.32 -13.52
CA ASN A 429 20.52 16.96 -13.31
C ASN A 429 21.08 16.26 -14.57
N GLU A 430 22.09 16.87 -15.19
CA GLU A 430 22.65 16.43 -16.48
C GLU A 430 23.24 15.01 -16.48
N GLU A 431 23.46 14.40 -15.31
CA GLU A 431 23.93 13.01 -15.18
C GLU A 431 22.81 11.94 -15.27
N ASN A 432 21.54 12.35 -15.19
CA ASN A 432 20.42 11.40 -15.13
C ASN A 432 20.12 10.76 -16.49
N VAL A 433 19.91 9.43 -16.46
CA VAL A 433 19.45 8.65 -17.60
C VAL A 433 18.03 8.18 -17.34
N PHE A 434 17.14 8.43 -18.29
CA PHE A 434 15.73 8.12 -18.17
C PHE A 434 15.38 6.95 -19.06
N THR A 435 14.65 6.00 -18.49
CA THR A 435 14.09 4.88 -19.21
C THR A 435 12.62 5.17 -19.46
N LEU A 436 12.26 5.29 -20.73
CA LEU A 436 10.87 5.43 -21.14
C LEU A 436 10.40 4.05 -21.60
N PHE A 437 9.39 3.50 -20.94
CA PHE A 437 8.82 2.19 -21.21
C PHE A 437 7.35 2.33 -21.56
N PHE A 438 6.91 1.66 -22.63
CA PHE A 438 5.48 1.56 -22.93
C PHE A 438 4.86 0.40 -22.16
N ASN A 439 4.10 0.72 -21.12
CA ASN A 439 3.31 -0.25 -20.39
C ASN A 439 1.96 -0.47 -21.08
N PRO A 440 1.62 -1.70 -21.48
CA PRO A 440 0.35 -1.99 -22.14
C PRO A 440 -0.89 -1.81 -21.25
N LYS A 441 -0.73 -1.66 -19.93
CA LYS A 441 -1.80 -1.48 -18.94
C LYS A 441 -1.96 -0.03 -18.48
N SER A 442 -0.86 0.70 -18.33
CA SER A 442 -0.91 2.10 -17.87
C SER A 442 -0.59 3.14 -18.95
N GLY A 443 0.12 2.79 -20.01
CA GLY A 443 0.63 3.74 -20.99
C GLY A 443 2.12 4.01 -20.77
N ILE A 444 2.58 5.25 -20.98
CA ILE A 444 4.01 5.55 -20.92
C ILE A 444 4.46 5.73 -19.47
N GLU A 445 5.44 4.92 -19.07
CA GLU A 445 6.19 5.05 -17.82
C GLU A 445 7.56 5.67 -18.08
N VAL A 446 7.98 6.56 -17.20
CA VAL A 446 9.30 7.18 -17.25
C VAL A 446 9.98 7.02 -15.91
N LEU A 447 11.09 6.29 -15.92
CA LEU A 447 11.83 5.90 -14.73
C LEU A 447 13.25 6.45 -14.78
N GLU A 448 13.71 6.99 -13.67
CA GLU A 448 15.05 7.55 -13.54
C GLU A 448 16.08 6.50 -13.13
N ASN A 449 17.25 6.50 -13.78
CA ASN A 449 18.45 5.79 -13.37
C ASN A 449 18.31 4.25 -13.17
N ILE A 450 17.45 3.60 -13.96
CA ILE A 450 17.24 2.13 -13.95
C ILE A 450 17.81 1.40 -15.17
N GLN A 451 18.54 2.08 -16.05
CA GLN A 451 19.01 1.56 -17.33
C GLN A 451 19.90 0.33 -17.20
N GLY A 452 20.55 0.12 -16.04
CA GLY A 452 21.30 -1.08 -15.73
C GLY A 452 20.44 -2.34 -15.51
N ALA A 453 19.11 -2.21 -15.39
CA ALA A 453 18.19 -3.35 -15.34
C ALA A 453 18.04 -4.04 -16.71
N PHE A 454 18.41 -3.34 -17.81
CA PHE A 454 18.30 -3.81 -19.18
C PHE A 454 19.66 -4.34 -19.68
N LEU A 455 19.85 -5.65 -19.56
CA LEU A 455 21.16 -6.32 -19.70
C LEU A 455 21.47 -6.72 -21.15
N GLU A 456 21.22 -5.81 -22.09
CA GLU A 456 21.54 -5.95 -23.51
C GLU A 456 23.00 -5.56 -23.80
N GLU A 457 23.60 -6.19 -24.81
CA GLU A 457 25.01 -5.94 -25.15
C GLU A 457 25.24 -4.55 -25.76
N ASN A 458 24.22 -3.99 -26.42
CA ASN A 458 24.26 -2.67 -27.05
C ASN A 458 23.78 -1.53 -26.13
N ASN A 459 23.49 -1.81 -24.85
CA ASN A 459 23.11 -0.77 -23.90
C ASN A 459 24.33 0.08 -23.53
N GLN A 460 24.45 1.26 -24.15
CA GLN A 460 25.56 2.20 -23.95
C GLN A 460 25.66 2.78 -22.53
N PHE A 461 24.59 2.68 -21.73
CA PHE A 461 24.54 3.18 -20.37
C PHE A 461 24.76 2.07 -19.33
N LEU A 462 25.01 0.84 -19.76
CA LEU A 462 25.27 -0.31 -18.90
C LEU A 462 26.69 -0.26 -18.33
N THR A 463 26.81 -0.40 -17.02
CA THR A 463 28.07 -0.48 -16.27
C THR A 463 28.07 -1.69 -15.34
N LYS A 464 29.26 -2.10 -14.89
CA LYS A 464 29.39 -3.21 -13.92
C LYS A 464 28.72 -2.89 -12.57
N LYS A 465 28.59 -1.60 -12.22
CA LYS A 465 27.94 -1.15 -10.99
C LYS A 465 26.42 -1.26 -11.13
N ASN A 466 25.86 -0.59 -12.13
CA ASN A 466 24.41 -0.45 -12.28
C ASN A 466 23.72 -1.77 -12.71
N SER A 467 24.41 -2.65 -13.44
CA SER A 467 23.96 -4.02 -13.73
C SER A 467 23.67 -4.88 -12.48
N LYS A 468 24.21 -4.49 -11.32
CA LYS A 468 23.98 -5.18 -10.04
C LYS A 468 22.96 -4.49 -9.15
N THR A 469 22.70 -3.19 -9.35
CA THR A 469 21.90 -2.38 -8.42
C THR A 469 20.53 -2.01 -8.96
N ASP A 470 20.41 -1.82 -10.28
CA ASP A 470 19.23 -1.19 -10.86
C ASP A 470 18.03 -2.14 -10.94
N PHE A 471 18.24 -3.41 -11.31
CA PHE A 471 17.16 -4.40 -11.25
C PHE A 471 16.64 -4.63 -9.81
N PRO A 472 17.49 -4.84 -8.78
CA PRO A 472 17.01 -4.87 -7.40
C PRO A 472 16.18 -3.64 -7.03
N TYR A 473 16.66 -2.44 -7.37
CA TYR A 473 15.92 -1.20 -7.13
C TYR A 473 14.56 -1.20 -7.84
N LEU A 474 14.53 -1.57 -9.13
CA LEU A 474 13.30 -1.67 -9.92
C LEU A 474 12.31 -2.69 -9.35
N PHE A 475 12.81 -3.84 -8.88
CA PHE A 475 12.02 -4.93 -8.32
C PHE A 475 11.39 -4.54 -6.98
N LEU A 476 12.13 -3.84 -6.13
CA LEU A 476 11.75 -3.53 -4.74
C LEU A 476 11.07 -2.16 -4.57
N SER A 477 11.24 -1.25 -5.54
CA SER A 477 10.61 0.07 -5.51
C SER A 477 9.12 -0.02 -5.77
N ASP A 478 8.31 0.61 -4.93
CA ASP A 478 6.87 0.78 -5.17
C ASP A 478 6.60 1.74 -6.32
N ASN A 479 7.56 2.53 -6.79
CA ASN A 479 7.29 3.53 -7.83
C ASN A 479 7.11 2.88 -9.21
N ALA A 480 7.76 1.74 -9.48
CA ALA A 480 7.72 1.09 -10.79
C ALA A 480 6.59 0.08 -10.93
N SER A 481 6.01 -0.03 -12.12
CA SER A 481 5.00 -1.05 -12.41
C SER A 481 5.54 -2.48 -12.33
N ILE A 482 4.61 -3.44 -12.29
CA ILE A 482 4.98 -4.85 -12.41
C ILE A 482 5.34 -5.22 -13.85
N GLU A 483 4.78 -4.53 -14.85
CA GLU A 483 4.97 -4.87 -16.26
C GLU A 483 6.42 -4.66 -16.69
N ILE A 484 7.09 -3.59 -16.24
CA ILE A 484 8.51 -3.36 -16.55
C ILE A 484 9.42 -4.38 -15.86
N VAL A 485 9.07 -4.79 -14.64
CA VAL A 485 9.80 -5.85 -13.92
C VAL A 485 9.65 -7.18 -14.66
N GLN A 486 8.42 -7.53 -15.05
CA GLN A 486 8.13 -8.74 -15.82
C GLN A 486 8.80 -8.70 -17.19
N TYR A 487 8.87 -7.55 -17.84
CA TYR A 487 9.62 -7.36 -19.07
C TYR A 487 11.10 -7.69 -18.87
N CYS A 488 11.74 -7.09 -17.87
CA CYS A 488 13.15 -7.34 -17.56
C CYS A 488 13.39 -8.81 -17.20
N LEU A 489 12.51 -9.43 -16.41
CA LEU A 489 12.57 -10.85 -16.10
C LEU A 489 12.44 -11.70 -17.36
N LYS A 490 11.50 -11.41 -18.25
CA LYS A 490 11.29 -12.16 -19.49
C LYS A 490 12.52 -12.12 -20.39
N GLN A 491 13.14 -10.95 -20.55
CA GLN A 491 14.27 -10.76 -21.47
C GLN A 491 15.63 -11.14 -20.86
N PHE A 492 15.82 -10.86 -19.57
CA PHE A 492 17.14 -10.84 -18.95
C PHE A 492 17.29 -11.78 -17.75
N LYS A 493 16.31 -12.65 -17.45
CA LYS A 493 16.31 -13.57 -16.28
C LYS A 493 17.67 -14.15 -15.92
N ASN A 494 18.36 -14.72 -16.92
CA ASN A 494 19.61 -15.45 -16.72
C ASN A 494 20.83 -14.54 -16.50
N LYS A 495 20.71 -13.25 -16.86
CA LYS A 495 21.77 -12.25 -16.71
C LYS A 495 21.63 -11.44 -15.42
N ILE A 496 20.44 -11.40 -14.81
CA ILE A 496 20.14 -10.60 -13.61
C ILE A 496 20.94 -11.13 -12.39
N PRO A 497 21.89 -10.34 -11.83
CA PRO A 497 22.70 -10.77 -10.69
C PRO A 497 21.95 -10.80 -9.36
N PHE A 498 20.83 -10.08 -9.25
CA PHE A 498 20.04 -9.95 -8.02
C PHE A 498 19.62 -11.31 -7.43
N PHE A 499 19.25 -12.24 -8.30
CA PHE A 499 18.97 -13.60 -7.92
C PHE A 499 20.28 -14.39 -7.80
N ASN A 500 20.97 -14.25 -6.68
CA ASN A 500 22.00 -15.21 -6.27
C ASN A 500 21.40 -16.63 -6.30
N LEU A 501 22.20 -17.66 -6.60
CA LEU A 501 21.69 -19.02 -6.86
C LEU A 501 20.77 -19.57 -5.76
N ASN A 502 20.99 -19.23 -4.49
CA ASN A 502 20.22 -19.77 -3.36
C ASN A 502 18.85 -19.10 -3.18
N ASP A 503 18.72 -17.80 -3.44
CA ASP A 503 17.48 -17.04 -3.21
C ASP A 503 16.62 -16.90 -4.48
N ARG A 504 17.21 -17.21 -5.64
CA ARG A 504 16.57 -17.14 -6.96
C ARG A 504 15.25 -17.89 -7.00
N ASP A 505 15.27 -19.14 -6.58
CA ASP A 505 14.11 -20.01 -6.70
C ASP A 505 13.02 -19.63 -5.70
N ILE A 506 13.39 -19.07 -4.54
CA ILE A 506 12.44 -18.60 -3.53
C ILE A 506 11.64 -17.40 -4.06
N TYR A 507 12.29 -16.34 -4.55
CA TYR A 507 11.58 -15.18 -5.08
C TYR A 507 10.83 -15.49 -6.37
N LEU A 508 11.40 -16.30 -7.27
CA LEU A 508 10.73 -16.62 -8.53
C LEU A 508 9.50 -17.52 -8.33
N SER A 509 9.53 -18.45 -7.37
CA SER A 509 8.36 -19.27 -7.03
C SER A 509 7.28 -18.48 -6.28
N ASN A 510 7.67 -17.37 -5.63
CA ASN A 510 6.77 -16.46 -4.91
C ASN A 510 6.69 -15.08 -5.58
N LEU A 511 6.84 -15.03 -6.91
CA LEU A 511 7.00 -13.77 -7.64
C LEU A 511 5.79 -12.84 -7.48
N ASP A 512 4.58 -13.39 -7.64
CA ASP A 512 3.35 -12.58 -7.53
C ASP A 512 3.18 -11.99 -6.12
N PHE A 513 3.35 -12.80 -5.08
CA PHE A 513 3.36 -12.34 -3.70
C PHE A 513 4.42 -11.25 -3.48
N SER A 514 5.65 -11.46 -3.96
CA SER A 514 6.74 -10.50 -3.80
C SER A 514 6.43 -9.17 -4.49
N LEU A 515 5.85 -9.21 -5.69
CA LEU A 515 5.45 -8.00 -6.41
C LEU A 515 4.32 -7.26 -5.69
N ARG A 516 3.32 -7.96 -5.14
CA ARG A 516 2.28 -7.33 -4.29
C ARG A 516 2.88 -6.67 -3.06
N PHE A 517 3.85 -7.34 -2.44
CA PHE A 517 4.49 -6.89 -1.22
C PHE A 517 5.33 -5.62 -1.42
N PHE A 518 6.14 -5.57 -2.46
CA PHE A 518 7.01 -4.41 -2.71
C PHE A 518 6.34 -3.29 -3.49
N LYS A 519 5.20 -3.56 -4.15
CA LYS A 519 4.50 -2.58 -5.01
C LYS A 519 3.04 -2.36 -4.59
N PRO A 520 2.73 -2.05 -3.32
CA PRO A 520 1.34 -1.92 -2.87
C PRO A 520 0.55 -0.83 -3.61
N ASN A 521 1.20 0.18 -4.19
CA ASN A 521 0.55 1.23 -4.99
C ASN A 521 0.61 0.96 -6.50
N ASN A 522 1.61 0.21 -6.98
CA ASN A 522 1.83 0.00 -8.42
C ASN A 522 1.76 -1.48 -8.88
N TYR A 523 1.23 -2.39 -8.04
CA TYR A 523 0.98 -3.77 -8.44
C TYR A 523 -0.15 -3.90 -9.47
N LEU A 524 -1.21 -3.09 -9.33
CA LEU A 524 -2.23 -2.94 -10.38
C LEU A 524 -1.97 -1.65 -11.14
N SER A 525 -1.55 -1.78 -12.39
CA SER A 525 -1.32 -0.64 -13.28
C SER A 525 -2.63 0.01 -13.71
N GLU A 526 -2.79 1.28 -13.38
CA GLU A 526 -3.93 2.12 -13.80
C GLU A 526 -3.53 3.03 -14.98
N PRO A 527 -4.42 3.23 -15.97
CA PRO A 527 -4.15 4.08 -17.14
C PRO A 527 -3.71 5.50 -16.74
N SER A 528 -2.45 5.81 -16.99
CA SER A 528 -1.83 7.11 -16.67
C SER A 528 -0.47 7.25 -17.36
N LEU A 529 -0.13 8.48 -17.72
CA LEU A 529 1.27 8.83 -17.99
C LEU A 529 1.95 9.05 -16.62
N LYS A 530 2.86 8.13 -16.24
CA LYS A 530 3.51 8.07 -14.92
C LYS A 530 4.97 8.51 -15.00
N PHE A 531 5.33 9.46 -14.14
CA PHE A 531 6.73 9.76 -13.83
C PHE A 531 7.09 9.08 -12.51
N ILE A 532 8.20 8.38 -12.51
CA ILE A 532 8.66 7.56 -11.40
C ILE A 532 10.06 8.07 -11.04
N LYS A 533 10.11 8.83 -9.93
CA LYS A 533 11.35 9.30 -9.31
C LYS A 533 12.02 8.21 -8.49
#